data_AF-A0A4U0WNI4-F1
#
_entry.id   AF-A0A4U0WNI4-F1
#
_cell.length_a   1.000
_cell.length_b   1.000
_cell.length_c   1.000
_cell.angle_alpha   90.00
_cell.angle_beta   90.00
_cell.angle_gamma   90.00
#
_symmetry.space_group_name_H-M   'P 1'
#
loop_
_entity.id
_entity.type
_entity.pdbx_description
1 polymer ?
#
loop_
_entity_poly.entity_id
_entity_poly.type
_entity_poly.pdbx_seq_one_letter_code
_entity_poly.pdbx_strand_id
1 'polypeptide(L)'
;MGDSHNYLHLARPLAPAPIASSQSSVTAPVSVTLQPQALFSIIDHASRRPADQERVIGTLLGTRSEDGTEVSVTNCYAVSHTETAEQ
;
A
#
# COMPACT_ATOMS: atom_id res chain seq x y z
N MET A 1 12.36 -18.26 -15.59
CA MET A 1 11.62 -17.04 -15.95
C MET A 1 10.77 -16.73 -14.74
N GLY A 2 11.26 -15.87 -13.85
CA GLY A 2 10.87 -15.85 -12.43
C GLY A 2 9.46 -15.35 -12.18
N ASP A 3 8.75 -16.04 -11.30
CA ASP A 3 7.46 -15.65 -10.75
C ASP A 3 7.63 -14.43 -9.82
N SER A 4 7.62 -13.22 -10.38
CA SER A 4 7.50 -11.99 -9.59
C SER A 4 6.07 -11.87 -9.07
N HIS A 5 5.82 -12.46 -7.91
CA HIS A 5 4.57 -12.29 -7.19
C HIS A 5 4.41 -10.81 -6.78
N ASN A 6 3.57 -10.07 -7.50
CA ASN A 6 3.17 -8.72 -7.10
C ASN A 6 2.21 -8.82 -5.90
N TYR A 7 2.67 -8.48 -4.70
CA TYR A 7 1.83 -8.44 -3.49
C TYR A 7 1.78 -7.04 -2.90
N LEU A 8 0.59 -6.65 -2.43
CA LEU A 8 0.38 -5.42 -1.67
C LEU A 8 0.42 -5.77 -0.17
N HIS A 9 1.50 -5.40 0.52
CA HIS A 9 1.65 -5.69 1.94
C HIS A 9 1.02 -4.58 2.80
N LEU A 10 -0.21 -4.80 3.29
CA LEU A 10 -0.87 -3.90 4.23
C LEU A 10 -0.52 -4.27 5.68
N ALA A 11 0.50 -3.63 6.25
CA ALA A 11 0.84 -3.78 7.68
C ALA A 11 0.04 -2.77 8.53
N ARG A 12 -0.64 -3.24 9.59
CA ARG A 12 -1.31 -2.37 10.57
C ARG A 12 -0.33 -2.05 11.72
N PRO A 13 -0.01 -0.78 12.01
CA PRO A 13 0.76 -0.45 13.20
C PRO A 13 -0.09 -0.77 14.44
N LEU A 14 0.42 -1.63 15.33
CA LEU A 14 -0.20 -1.89 16.62
C LEU A 14 -0.03 -0.64 17.49
N ALA A 15 -1.14 -0.05 17.95
CA ALA A 15 -1.09 0.87 19.07
C ALA A 15 -0.75 0.08 20.35
N PRO A 16 0.04 0.64 21.30
CA PRO A 16 0.30 -0.01 22.57
C PRO A 16 -1.00 -0.03 23.39
N ALA A 17 -1.70 -1.17 23.41
CA ALA A 17 -2.84 -1.42 24.27
C ALA A 17 -2.39 -2.06 25.59
N PRO A 18 -2.99 -1.70 26.74
CA PRO A 18 -2.63 -2.28 28.03
C PRO A 18 -2.94 -3.79 28.03
N ILE A 19 -1.93 -4.54 28.45
CA ILE A 19 -1.90 -5.97 28.79
C ILE A 19 -3.14 -6.41 29.58
N ALA A 20 -4.17 -6.88 28.88
CA ALA A 20 -5.21 -7.71 29.47
C ALA A 20 -5.80 -8.68 28.43
N SER A 21 -5.45 -9.95 28.61
CA SER A 21 -6.20 -11.17 28.26
C SER A 21 -6.59 -11.45 26.79
N SER A 22 -5.89 -12.45 26.25
CA SER A 22 -6.39 -13.48 25.32
C SER A 22 -6.99 -13.01 23.99
N GLN A 23 -6.11 -12.93 22.99
CA GLN A 23 -6.33 -13.42 21.62
C GLN A 23 -7.71 -13.13 21.01
N SER A 24 -7.76 -12.01 20.30
CA SER A 24 -7.82 -12.11 18.84
C SER A 24 -7.09 -10.89 18.30
N SER A 25 -5.90 -11.11 17.75
CA SER A 25 -5.42 -10.34 16.63
C SER A 25 -6.52 -10.35 15.57
N VAL A 26 -7.46 -9.41 15.63
CA VAL A 26 -8.56 -9.34 14.68
C VAL A 26 -7.96 -8.81 13.38
N THR A 27 -7.38 -9.73 12.61
CA THR A 27 -7.23 -9.69 11.16
C THR A 27 -8.62 -9.81 10.51
N ALA A 28 -9.61 -9.04 10.99
CA ALA A 28 -10.90 -8.96 10.31
C ALA A 28 -10.64 -8.50 8.87
N PRO A 29 -11.45 -8.96 7.90
CA PRO A 29 -11.29 -8.54 6.53
C PRO A 29 -11.37 -7.01 6.47
N VAL A 30 -10.27 -6.37 6.09
CA VAL A 30 -10.25 -4.93 5.80
C VAL A 30 -10.83 -4.78 4.40
N SER A 31 -11.98 -4.12 4.29
CA SER A 31 -12.53 -3.74 3.00
C SER A 31 -11.70 -2.57 2.47
N VAL A 32 -11.00 -2.79 1.35
CA VAL A 32 -10.21 -1.75 0.68
C VAL A 32 -10.92 -1.36 -0.61
N THR A 33 -11.37 -0.11 -0.68
CA THR A 33 -11.95 0.46 -1.89
C THR A 33 -10.92 1.36 -2.56
N LEU A 34 -10.59 1.07 -3.82
CA LEU A 34 -9.70 1.89 -4.63
C LEU A 34 -10.52 2.72 -5.61
N GLN A 35 -10.35 4.04 -5.57
CA GLN A 35 -10.95 4.92 -6.57
C GLN A 35 -10.22 4.77 -7.91
N PRO A 36 -10.93 4.73 -9.06
CA PRO A 36 -10.32 4.56 -10.37
C PRO A 36 -9.21 5.58 -10.67
N GLN A 37 -9.33 6.81 -10.16
CA GLN A 37 -8.30 7.84 -10.27
C GLN A 37 -6.93 7.35 -9.76
N ALA A 38 -6.87 6.73 -8.58
CA ALA A 38 -5.62 6.24 -8.02
C ALA A 38 -5.02 5.13 -8.89
N LEU A 39 -5.86 4.23 -9.43
CA LEU A 39 -5.41 3.19 -10.35
C LEU A 39 -4.81 3.77 -11.64
N PHE A 40 -5.49 4.75 -12.24
CA PHE A 40 -4.96 5.42 -13.43
C PHE A 40 -3.65 6.14 -13.12
N SER A 41 -3.55 6.86 -12.01
CA SER A 41 -2.29 7.50 -11.60
C SER A 41 -1.15 6.50 -11.40
N ILE A 42 -1.40 5.31 -10.84
CA ILE A 42 -0.38 4.25 -10.70
C ILE A 42 0.11 3.79 -12.07
N ILE A 43 -0.81 3.48 -12.99
CA ILE A 43 -0.48 3.00 -14.35
C ILE A 43 0.26 4.09 -15.12
N ASP A 44 -0.16 5.33 -14.95
CA ASP A 44 0.38 6.51 -15.60
C ASP A 44 1.83 6.79 -15.16
N HIS A 45 2.11 6.68 -13.86
CA HIS A 45 3.47 6.72 -13.34
C HIS A 45 4.32 5.54 -13.83
N ALA A 46 3.78 4.32 -13.82
CA ALA A 46 4.49 3.13 -14.27
C ALA A 46 4.87 3.22 -15.76
N SER A 47 3.98 3.74 -16.60
CA SER A 47 4.18 3.83 -18.05
C SER A 47 5.15 4.93 -18.47
N ARG A 48 5.30 6.00 -17.66
CA ARG A 48 6.23 7.11 -17.93
C ARG A 48 7.54 7.03 -17.17
N ARG A 49 7.75 5.95 -16.43
CA ARG A 49 8.98 5.76 -15.67
C ARG A 49 10.19 5.72 -16.63
N PRO A 50 11.33 6.33 -16.25
CA PRO A 50 12.59 6.15 -16.98
C PRO A 50 12.93 4.68 -17.23
N ALA A 51 13.56 4.39 -18.37
CA ALA A 51 13.88 3.03 -18.81
C ALA A 51 14.94 2.34 -17.95
N ASP A 52 15.77 3.12 -17.26
CA ASP A 52 16.82 2.70 -16.32
C ASP A 52 16.30 2.37 -14.92
N GLN A 53 15.08 2.80 -14.59
CA GLN A 53 14.43 2.44 -13.33
C GLN A 53 13.66 1.14 -13.53
N GLU A 54 13.58 0.23 -12.54
CA GLU A 54 12.90 -1.07 -12.68
C GLU A 54 11.46 -1.08 -12.17
N ARG A 55 11.16 -0.24 -11.16
CA ARG A 55 9.81 -0.09 -10.57
C ARG A 55 9.52 1.35 -10.17
N VAL A 56 8.25 1.70 -10.07
CA VAL A 56 7.82 2.97 -9.45
C VAL A 56 7.53 2.72 -7.97
N ILE A 57 8.03 3.59 -7.11
CA ILE A 57 7.62 3.66 -5.70
C ILE A 57 6.64 4.81 -5.53
N GLY A 58 5.59 4.61 -4.75
CA GLY A 58 4.58 5.63 -4.53
C GLY A 58 3.88 5.50 -3.19
N THR A 59 3.08 6.51 -2.85
CA THR A 59 2.26 6.57 -1.65
C THR A 59 0.79 6.58 -2.01
N LEU A 60 -0.03 5.90 -1.21
CA LEU A 60 -1.48 5.91 -1.33
C LEU A 60 -2.07 6.91 -0.35
N LEU A 61 -3.07 7.66 -0.79
CA LEU A 61 -3.76 8.67 0.00
C LEU A 61 -5.25 8.35 0.05
N GLY A 62 -5.83 8.61 1.21
CA GLY A 62 -7.25 8.35 1.44
C GLY A 62 -7.61 8.36 2.91
N THR A 63 -8.69 7.67 3.24
CA THR A 63 -9.26 7.67 4.59
C THR A 63 -9.42 6.25 5.12
N ARG A 64 -9.48 6.16 6.44
CA ARG A 64 -9.77 4.93 7.16
C ARG A 64 -10.97 5.18 8.06
N SER A 65 -11.87 4.19 8.17
CA SER A 65 -12.98 4.26 9.11
C SER A 65 -12.48 4.28 10.56
N GLU A 66 -13.29 4.83 11.48
CA GLU A 66 -12.91 4.95 12.90
C GLU A 66 -12.70 3.58 13.57
N ASP A 67 -13.53 2.60 13.22
CA ASP A 67 -13.39 1.20 13.66
C ASP A 67 -12.23 0.46 12.95
N GLY A 68 -11.68 1.06 11.90
CA GLY A 68 -10.54 0.59 11.14
C GLY A 68 -10.80 -0.63 10.26
N THR A 69 -12.07 -0.94 9.97
CA THR A 69 -12.51 -2.06 9.11
C THR A 69 -12.55 -1.69 7.61
N GLU A 70 -12.65 -0.41 7.28
CA GLU A 70 -12.69 0.09 5.91
C GLU A 70 -11.55 1.06 5.60
N VAL A 71 -10.99 0.95 4.40
CA VAL A 71 -10.00 1.87 3.84
C VAL A 71 -10.46 2.30 2.46
N SER A 72 -10.54 3.62 2.24
CA SER A 72 -10.81 4.21 0.93
C SER A 72 -9.55 4.88 0.42
N VAL A 73 -9.01 4.42 -0.70
CA VAL A 73 -7.87 5.05 -1.37
C VAL A 73 -8.41 5.91 -2.50
N THR A 74 -8.23 7.21 -2.38
CA THR A 74 -8.77 8.21 -3.33
C THR A 74 -7.71 8.73 -4.29
N ASN A 75 -6.44 8.70 -3.91
CA ASN A 75 -5.35 9.21 -4.74
C ASN A 75 -4.01 8.50 -4.44
N CYS A 76 -2.99 8.82 -5.24
CA CYS A 76 -1.62 8.38 -5.02
C CYS A 76 -0.62 9.34 -5.66
N TYR A 77 0.64 9.28 -5.22
CA TYR A 77 1.75 9.99 -5.88
C TYR A 77 2.98 9.09 -5.96
N ALA A 78 3.71 9.15 -7.08
CA ALA A 78 5.04 8.58 -7.17
C ALA A 78 6.03 9.38 -6.30
N VAL A 79 6.94 8.66 -5.65
CA VAL A 79 8.01 9.23 -4.82
C VAL A 79 9.34 8.94 -5.50
N SER A 80 10.18 9.97 -5.61
CA SER A 80 11.54 9.81 -6.13
C SER A 80 12.34 8.85 -5.25
N HIS A 81 12.95 7.87 -5.88
CA HIS A 81 13.78 6.87 -5.21
C HIS A 81 15.00 6.53 -6.07
N THR A 82 16.10 6.19 -5.41
CA THR A 82 17.33 5.71 -6.04
C THR A 82 17.53 4.27 -5.62
N GLU A 83 17.46 3.36 -6.59
CA GLU A 83 17.72 1.94 -6.35
C GLU A 83 19.24 1.72 -6.35
N THR A 84 19.81 1.35 -5.20
CA THR A 84 21.19 0.85 -5.12
C THR A 84 21.15 -0.66 -5.25
N ALA A 85 22.11 -1.24 -5.98
CA ALA A 85 22.17 -2.67 -6.36
C ALA A 85 22.28 -3.69 -5.20
N GLU A 86 22.08 -3.27 -3.95
CA GLU A 86 22.21 -4.08 -2.72
C GLU A 86 20.84 -4.40 -2.07
N GLN A 87 19.72 -4.23 -2.77
CA GLN A 87 18.38 -4.57 -2.26
C GLN A 87 17.77 -5.79 -2.92
#